data_AF-A0A530R346-F1
#
_entry.id   AF-A0A530R346-F1
#
_cell.length_a   1.000
_cell.length_b   1.000
_cell.length_c   1.000
_cell.angle_alpha   90.00
_cell.angle_beta   90.00
_cell.angle_gamma   90.00
#
_symmetry.space_group_name_H-M   'P 1'
#
loop_
_entity.id
_entity.type
_entity.pdbx_description
1 polymer ?
#
loop_
_entity_poly.entity_id
_entity_poly.type
_entity_poly.pdbx_seq_one_letter_code
_entity_poly.pdbx_strand_id
1 'polypeptide(L)'
;MSGFPPDEPSAEVRVSPNFGPRREKPDMIVLHYTGMETGAGAEAWLCDPASEVSSHYLVHEDGRIVQMVRESDRAWHAGKSSWFGRSDINSCSLGIEIVNPGHSLGYRTFPKPQIDAVIGLCKGIVQRHTIPAQRVLAHSDVAPGRKIDPGEKFPWKALFEAGVGHLVEAAPLRRGAVLKAGDANAEVEALQSMLALYGYGVEISGNFDRHTE
;
A
#
# COMPACT_ATOMS: atom_id res chain seq x y z
N MET A 1 -22.68 -13.50 -9.49
CA MET A 1 -22.76 -12.06 -9.18
C MET A 1 -22.71 -11.31 -10.50
N SER A 2 -23.67 -10.40 -10.74
CA SER A 2 -23.63 -9.51 -11.90
C SER A 2 -22.39 -8.62 -11.79
N GLY A 3 -21.66 -8.45 -12.89
CA GLY A 3 -20.56 -7.50 -12.96
C GLY A 3 -21.02 -6.07 -12.64
N PHE A 4 -20.06 -5.17 -12.48
CA PHE A 4 -20.31 -3.75 -12.29
C PHE A 4 -19.67 -2.92 -13.40
N PRO A 5 -20.19 -1.71 -13.72
CA PRO A 5 -19.45 -0.76 -14.53
C PRO A 5 -18.14 -0.41 -13.80
N PRO A 6 -16.97 -0.52 -14.45
CA PRO A 6 -15.70 -0.24 -13.80
C PRO A 6 -15.57 1.26 -13.50
N ASP A 7 -14.99 1.58 -12.34
CA ASP A 7 -14.63 2.96 -11.97
C ASP A 7 -13.37 3.40 -12.72
N GLU A 8 -12.48 2.46 -13.06
CA GLU A 8 -11.36 2.66 -13.97
C GLU A 8 -11.76 2.20 -15.39
N PRO A 9 -12.01 3.10 -16.36
CA PRO A 9 -12.58 2.74 -17.65
C PRO A 9 -11.80 1.69 -18.46
N SER A 10 -10.50 1.58 -18.21
CA SER A 10 -9.59 0.63 -18.87
C SER A 10 -9.55 -0.76 -18.21
N ALA A 11 -10.19 -0.93 -17.04
CA ALA A 11 -10.12 -2.16 -16.27
C ALA A 11 -11.13 -3.22 -16.74
N GLU A 12 -10.68 -4.46 -16.77
CA GLU A 12 -11.55 -5.63 -16.81
C GLU A 12 -12.22 -5.81 -15.45
N VAL A 13 -13.46 -6.31 -15.40
CA VAL A 13 -14.17 -6.51 -14.12
C VAL A 13 -14.22 -7.98 -13.76
N ARG A 14 -13.69 -8.32 -12.59
CA ARG A 14 -13.78 -9.66 -11.99
C ARG A 14 -14.13 -9.54 -10.51
N VAL A 15 -15.42 -9.65 -10.21
CA VAL A 15 -15.96 -9.35 -8.88
C VAL A 15 -15.40 -10.32 -7.81
N SER A 16 -14.74 -9.77 -6.80
CA SER A 16 -14.43 -10.49 -5.56
C SER A 16 -15.68 -10.51 -4.66
N PRO A 17 -15.98 -11.63 -3.97
CA PRO A 17 -17.05 -11.69 -2.97
C PRO A 17 -16.65 -11.03 -1.64
N ASN A 18 -15.35 -10.76 -1.44
CA ASN A 18 -14.78 -10.33 -0.16
C ASN A 18 -14.81 -8.81 -0.03
N PHE A 19 -16.01 -8.22 0.08
CA PHE A 19 -16.16 -6.79 0.32
C PHE A 19 -17.30 -6.51 1.29
N GLY A 20 -17.34 -5.30 1.81
CA GLY A 20 -18.43 -4.85 2.67
C GLY A 20 -18.79 -3.39 2.43
N PRO A 21 -19.77 -2.85 3.18
CA PRO A 21 -20.13 -1.45 3.08
C PRO A 21 -18.94 -0.58 3.52
N ARG A 22 -18.62 0.43 2.70
CA ARG A 22 -17.64 1.45 3.03
C ARG A 22 -18.20 2.42 4.06
N ARG A 23 -17.37 2.79 5.04
CA ARG A 23 -17.78 3.64 6.18
C ARG A 23 -17.50 5.13 5.97
N GLU A 24 -16.58 5.46 5.08
CA GLU A 24 -16.14 6.83 4.80
C GLU A 24 -15.58 6.95 3.38
N LYS A 25 -15.52 8.17 2.84
CA LYS A 25 -14.92 8.40 1.51
C LYS A 25 -13.44 8.02 1.55
N PRO A 26 -12.90 7.30 0.55
CA PRO A 26 -11.48 6.98 0.53
C PRO A 26 -10.65 8.26 0.36
N ASP A 27 -9.60 8.38 1.17
CA ASP A 27 -8.61 9.46 1.14
C ASP A 27 -7.18 8.93 1.03
N MET A 28 -7.03 7.64 0.74
CA MET A 28 -5.76 6.94 0.70
C MET A 28 -5.70 5.89 -0.43
N ILE A 29 -4.51 5.64 -0.97
CA ILE A 29 -4.18 4.48 -1.79
C ILE A 29 -3.17 3.65 -1.01
N VAL A 30 -3.35 2.32 -0.97
CA VAL A 30 -2.36 1.41 -0.40
C VAL A 30 -1.92 0.43 -1.48
N LEU A 31 -0.62 0.43 -1.76
CA LEU A 31 0.02 -0.43 -2.76
C LEU A 31 0.56 -1.70 -2.10
N HIS A 32 0.29 -2.83 -2.75
CA HIS A 32 0.67 -4.17 -2.31
C HIS A 32 1.42 -4.88 -3.44
N TYR A 33 2.17 -5.93 -3.10
CA TYR A 33 2.42 -7.00 -4.05
C TYR A 33 1.56 -8.21 -3.68
N THR A 34 1.27 -9.08 -4.65
CA THR A 34 0.45 -10.27 -4.40
C THR A 34 1.15 -11.34 -3.57
N GLY A 35 2.46 -11.53 -3.77
CA GLY A 35 3.22 -12.55 -3.05
C GLY A 35 2.88 -13.97 -3.54
N MET A 36 2.45 -14.07 -4.80
CA MET A 36 1.98 -15.29 -5.43
C MET A 36 2.74 -15.55 -6.74
N GLU A 37 2.84 -16.82 -7.13
CA GLU A 37 3.61 -17.23 -8.31
C GLU A 37 3.08 -16.65 -9.63
N THR A 38 1.76 -16.47 -9.73
CA THR A 38 1.09 -16.02 -10.96
C THR A 38 -0.03 -15.04 -10.68
N GLY A 39 -0.28 -14.14 -11.64
CA GLY A 39 -1.43 -13.23 -11.58
C GLY A 39 -2.76 -13.97 -11.58
N ALA A 40 -2.90 -15.06 -12.35
CA ALA A 40 -4.12 -15.87 -12.35
C ALA A 40 -4.39 -16.51 -10.98
N GLY A 41 -3.35 -16.96 -10.28
CA GLY A 41 -3.45 -17.44 -8.91
C GLY A 41 -3.87 -16.34 -7.93
N ALA A 42 -3.32 -15.13 -8.09
CA ALA A 42 -3.75 -13.96 -7.31
C ALA A 42 -5.21 -13.59 -7.55
N GLU A 43 -5.67 -13.56 -8.81
CA GLU A 43 -7.07 -13.32 -9.13
C GLU A 43 -7.99 -14.38 -8.50
N ALA A 44 -7.61 -15.66 -8.57
CA ALA A 44 -8.38 -16.74 -7.99
C ALA A 44 -8.47 -16.60 -6.46
N TRP A 45 -7.36 -16.31 -5.79
CA TRP A 45 -7.29 -16.15 -4.34
C TRP A 45 -8.11 -14.96 -3.84
N LEU A 46 -7.99 -13.80 -4.49
CA LEU A 46 -8.75 -12.59 -4.15
C LEU A 46 -10.25 -12.75 -4.42
N CYS A 47 -10.65 -13.70 -5.27
CA CYS A 47 -12.05 -14.04 -5.54
C CYS A 47 -12.58 -15.22 -4.72
N ASP A 48 -11.74 -15.91 -3.95
CA ASP A 48 -12.15 -17.04 -3.12
C ASP A 48 -12.85 -16.52 -1.85
N PRO A 49 -14.13 -16.86 -1.59
CA PRO A 49 -14.79 -16.48 -0.34
C PRO A 49 -14.04 -16.94 0.92
N ALA A 50 -13.29 -18.04 0.84
CA ALA A 50 -12.53 -18.57 1.98
C ALA A 50 -11.25 -17.78 2.28
N SER A 51 -10.78 -16.93 1.36
CA SER A 51 -9.55 -16.16 1.58
C SER A 51 -9.77 -14.98 2.53
N GLU A 52 -11.00 -14.47 2.62
CA GLU A 52 -11.38 -13.26 3.37
C GLU A 52 -10.45 -12.06 3.11
N VAL A 53 -9.90 -11.99 1.90
CA VAL A 53 -9.07 -10.88 1.42
C VAL A 53 -9.46 -10.48 -0.01
N SER A 54 -9.29 -9.20 -0.31
CA SER A 54 -9.52 -8.63 -1.64
C SER A 54 -8.80 -7.29 -1.80
N SER A 55 -8.70 -6.83 -3.03
CA SER A 55 -8.29 -5.47 -3.37
C SER A 55 -9.32 -4.82 -4.29
N HIS A 56 -9.22 -3.50 -4.51
CA HIS A 56 -10.06 -2.84 -5.52
C HIS A 56 -9.55 -3.17 -6.91
N TYR A 57 -8.23 -3.18 -7.06
CA TYR A 57 -7.56 -3.43 -8.32
C TYR A 57 -6.45 -4.47 -8.18
N LEU A 58 -6.20 -5.21 -9.26
CA LEU A 58 -5.02 -6.03 -9.49
C LEU A 58 -4.37 -5.60 -10.80
N VAL A 59 -3.06 -5.36 -10.79
CA VAL A 59 -2.28 -5.00 -11.98
C VAL A 59 -1.31 -6.11 -12.35
N HIS A 60 -1.48 -6.69 -13.54
CA HIS A 60 -0.65 -7.76 -14.08
C HIS A 60 0.68 -7.25 -14.65
N GLU A 61 1.62 -8.15 -14.85
CA GLU A 61 2.96 -7.83 -15.36
C GLU A 61 2.97 -7.18 -16.75
N ASP A 62 1.94 -7.45 -17.56
CA ASP A 62 1.74 -6.87 -18.90
C ASP A 62 1.04 -5.49 -18.87
N GLY A 63 0.64 -5.01 -17.69
CA GLY A 63 -0.08 -3.74 -17.51
C GLY A 63 -1.61 -3.88 -17.54
N ARG A 64 -2.16 -5.08 -17.72
CA ARG A 64 -3.61 -5.31 -17.62
C ARG A 64 -4.10 -5.03 -16.20
N ILE A 65 -5.20 -4.30 -16.10
CA ILE A 65 -5.84 -3.93 -14.83
C ILE A 65 -7.15 -4.71 -14.70
N VAL A 66 -7.32 -5.38 -13.56
CA VAL A 66 -8.57 -6.04 -13.17
C VAL A 66 -9.16 -5.31 -11.97
N GLN A 67 -10.38 -4.80 -12.09
CA GLN A 67 -11.13 -4.23 -10.99
C GLN A 67 -12.00 -5.31 -10.33
N MET A 68 -11.77 -5.54 -9.04
CA MET A 68 -12.41 -6.61 -8.28
C MET A 68 -13.48 -6.13 -7.31
N VAL A 69 -13.30 -4.92 -6.76
CA VAL A 69 -14.25 -4.27 -5.84
C VAL A 69 -14.46 -2.83 -6.33
N ARG A 70 -15.70 -2.33 -6.27
CA ARG A 70 -16.01 -0.92 -6.59
C ARG A 70 -15.26 0.01 -5.65
N GLU A 71 -14.83 1.17 -6.12
CA GLU A 71 -14.21 2.17 -5.24
C GLU A 71 -15.17 2.64 -4.12
N SER A 72 -16.49 2.56 -4.35
CA SER A 72 -17.53 2.86 -3.36
C SER A 72 -17.69 1.81 -2.27
N ASP A 73 -17.17 0.60 -2.47
CA ASP A 73 -17.24 -0.51 -1.52
C ASP A 73 -15.92 -0.66 -0.76
N ARG A 74 -15.93 -1.40 0.34
CA ARG A 74 -14.74 -1.65 1.17
C ARG A 74 -14.14 -3.01 0.83
N ALA A 75 -13.04 -3.03 0.08
CA ALA A 75 -12.18 -4.20 -0.05
C ALA A 75 -11.42 -4.52 1.25
N TRP A 76 -10.93 -5.74 1.39
CA TRP A 76 -10.27 -6.26 2.59
C TRP A 76 -8.79 -6.53 2.32
N HIS A 77 -7.96 -5.48 2.29
CA HIS A 77 -6.54 -5.57 1.89
C HIS A 77 -5.54 -5.21 3.00
N ALA A 78 -5.86 -4.22 3.85
CA ALA A 78 -4.90 -3.64 4.79
C ALA A 78 -4.79 -4.40 6.12
N GLY A 79 -5.81 -5.18 6.51
CA GLY A 79 -5.84 -5.89 7.79
C GLY A 79 -5.58 -4.99 9.00
N LYS A 80 -4.90 -5.50 10.03
CA LYS A 80 -4.44 -4.70 11.19
C LYS A 80 -3.39 -3.68 10.74
N SER A 81 -3.77 -2.42 10.68
CA SER A 81 -2.97 -1.33 10.13
C SER A 81 -3.35 0.01 10.76
N SER A 82 -2.52 1.04 10.59
CA SER A 82 -2.79 2.39 11.08
C SER A 82 -2.02 3.46 10.31
N TRP A 83 -2.62 4.63 10.14
CA TRP A 83 -1.98 5.82 9.58
C TRP A 83 -2.65 7.08 10.10
N PHE A 84 -1.87 8.06 10.59
CA PHE A 84 -2.39 9.26 11.27
C PHE A 84 -3.44 8.95 12.35
N GLY A 85 -3.18 7.92 13.17
CA GLY A 85 -4.09 7.47 14.25
C GLY A 85 -5.37 6.77 13.79
N ARG A 86 -5.63 6.65 12.48
CA ARG A 86 -6.78 5.93 11.92
C ARG A 86 -6.43 4.46 11.73
N SER A 87 -7.25 3.55 12.27
CA SER A 87 -6.95 2.09 12.30
C SER A 87 -7.76 1.24 11.31
N ASP A 88 -8.93 1.69 10.86
CA ASP A 88 -9.71 0.97 9.83
C ASP A 88 -9.31 1.43 8.42
N ILE A 89 -8.05 1.15 8.05
CA ILE A 89 -7.47 1.61 6.78
C ILE A 89 -8.30 1.15 5.58
N ASN A 90 -8.79 -0.09 5.57
CA ASN A 90 -9.69 -0.61 4.53
C ASN A 90 -10.87 0.34 4.22
N SER A 91 -11.46 0.97 5.25
CA SER A 91 -12.61 1.86 5.08
C SER A 91 -12.26 3.20 4.42
N CYS A 92 -11.00 3.65 4.47
CA CYS A 92 -10.58 4.91 3.87
C CYS A 92 -9.54 4.78 2.77
N SER A 93 -9.17 3.56 2.39
CA SER A 93 -8.21 3.34 1.32
C SER A 93 -8.80 2.59 0.15
N LEU A 94 -8.13 2.77 -0.98
CA LEU A 94 -8.26 1.94 -2.17
C LEU A 94 -6.98 1.10 -2.30
N GLY A 95 -7.10 -0.20 -2.02
CA GLY A 95 -6.02 -1.18 -2.21
C GLY A 95 -5.78 -1.55 -3.67
N ILE A 96 -4.53 -1.53 -4.10
CA ILE A 96 -4.06 -1.98 -5.41
C ILE A 96 -3.04 -3.10 -5.20
N GLU A 97 -3.38 -4.28 -5.67
CA GLU A 97 -2.48 -5.44 -5.73
C GLU A 97 -1.68 -5.41 -7.02
N ILE A 98 -0.39 -5.72 -6.93
CA ILE A 98 0.52 -5.68 -8.08
C ILE A 98 1.16 -7.05 -8.19
N VAL A 99 0.93 -7.75 -9.31
CA VAL A 99 1.41 -9.12 -9.48
C VAL A 99 2.93 -9.15 -9.39
N ASN A 100 3.43 -9.74 -8.30
CA ASN A 100 4.84 -9.97 -8.07
C ASN A 100 4.98 -11.10 -7.04
N PRO A 101 5.91 -12.06 -7.25
CA PRO A 101 6.11 -13.18 -6.32
C PRO A 101 6.49 -12.76 -4.90
N GLY A 102 6.99 -11.53 -4.69
CA GLY A 102 7.38 -11.04 -3.36
C GLY A 102 8.59 -11.79 -2.79
N HIS A 103 8.97 -11.44 -1.56
CA HIS A 103 10.22 -11.92 -0.94
C HIS A 103 10.31 -13.44 -0.81
N SER A 104 9.19 -14.12 -0.57
CA SER A 104 9.16 -15.58 -0.33
C SER A 104 9.28 -16.42 -1.60
N LEU A 105 8.96 -15.89 -2.79
CA LEU A 105 8.86 -16.67 -4.04
C LEU A 105 9.75 -16.12 -5.16
N GLY A 106 10.82 -15.39 -4.81
CA GLY A 106 11.78 -14.85 -5.77
C GLY A 106 11.46 -13.41 -6.18
N TYR A 107 11.50 -12.50 -5.21
CA TYR A 107 11.20 -11.09 -5.41
C TYR A 107 11.99 -10.49 -6.56
N ARG A 108 11.28 -9.88 -7.51
CA ARG A 108 11.85 -9.32 -8.75
C ARG A 108 11.42 -7.88 -8.96
N THR A 109 12.13 -7.18 -9.83
CA THR A 109 11.70 -5.85 -10.29
C THR A 109 10.39 -5.95 -11.05
N PHE A 110 9.58 -4.90 -10.95
CA PHE A 110 8.29 -4.79 -11.65
C PHE A 110 8.54 -4.37 -13.12
N PRO A 111 7.95 -5.05 -14.12
CA PRO A 111 8.08 -4.66 -15.52
C PRO A 111 7.54 -3.24 -15.78
N LYS A 112 8.14 -2.55 -16.75
CA LYS A 112 7.73 -1.17 -17.11
C LYS A 112 6.22 -1.05 -17.44
N PRO A 113 5.60 -1.92 -18.24
CA PRO A 113 4.16 -1.82 -18.54
C PRO A 113 3.28 -1.88 -17.29
N GLN A 114 3.65 -2.74 -16.32
CA GLN A 114 2.97 -2.84 -15.04
C GLN A 114 3.08 -1.54 -14.24
N ILE A 115 4.27 -0.93 -14.18
CA ILE A 115 4.47 0.33 -13.45
C ILE A 115 3.78 1.50 -14.13
N ASP A 116 3.80 1.57 -15.46
CA ASP A 116 3.06 2.59 -16.22
C ASP A 116 1.54 2.50 -15.94
N ALA A 117 1.00 1.27 -15.87
CA ALA A 117 -0.40 1.02 -15.52
C ALA A 117 -0.71 1.43 -14.07
N VAL A 118 0.15 1.09 -13.10
CA VAL A 118 0.00 1.52 -11.70
C VAL A 118 0.00 3.05 -11.59
N ILE A 119 0.91 3.73 -12.30
CA ILE A 119 0.96 5.20 -12.32
C ILE A 119 -0.34 5.79 -12.89
N GLY A 120 -0.80 5.29 -14.04
CA GLY A 120 -2.05 5.74 -14.66
C GLY A 120 -3.27 5.54 -13.75
N LEU A 121 -3.38 4.35 -13.16
CA LEU A 121 -4.44 4.01 -12.22
C LEU A 121 -4.42 4.92 -10.98
N CYS A 122 -3.24 5.13 -10.37
CA CYS A 122 -3.11 6.00 -9.21
C CYS A 122 -3.50 7.45 -9.56
N LYS A 123 -3.12 7.96 -10.73
CA LYS A 123 -3.54 9.30 -11.18
C LYS A 123 -5.06 9.42 -11.31
N GLY A 124 -5.69 8.43 -11.92
CA GLY A 124 -7.15 8.38 -12.05
C GLY A 124 -7.83 8.41 -10.68
N ILE A 125 -7.37 7.56 -9.75
CA ILE A 125 -7.90 7.50 -8.38
C ILE A 125 -7.68 8.82 -7.64
N VAL A 126 -6.47 9.38 -7.70
CA VAL A 126 -6.12 10.67 -7.08
C VAL A 126 -7.04 11.78 -7.58
N GLN A 127 -7.32 11.82 -8.88
CA GLN A 127 -8.22 12.80 -9.48
C GLN A 127 -9.67 12.60 -9.03
N ARG A 128 -10.19 11.36 -9.05
CA ARG A 128 -11.59 11.04 -8.68
C ARG A 128 -11.87 11.31 -7.20
N HIS A 129 -10.94 10.97 -6.31
CA HIS A 129 -11.15 11.02 -4.86
C HIS A 129 -10.47 12.19 -4.15
N THR A 130 -9.59 12.92 -4.85
CA THR A 130 -8.78 14.02 -4.28
C THR A 130 -7.82 13.51 -3.20
N ILE A 131 -7.12 12.40 -3.50
CA ILE A 131 -6.18 11.76 -2.58
C ILE A 131 -4.95 12.66 -2.39
N PRO A 132 -4.59 13.06 -1.15
CA PRO A 132 -3.35 13.78 -0.88
C PRO A 132 -2.11 12.95 -1.26
N ALA A 133 -1.07 13.59 -1.77
CA ALA A 133 0.17 12.92 -2.18
C ALA A 133 0.79 12.06 -1.06
N GLN A 134 0.76 12.53 0.18
CA GLN A 134 1.28 11.83 1.36
C GLN A 134 0.42 10.61 1.79
N ARG A 135 -0.70 10.34 1.11
CA ARG A 135 -1.60 9.22 1.40
C ARG A 135 -1.64 8.21 0.25
N VAL A 136 -0.64 8.22 -0.62
CA VAL A 136 -0.31 7.09 -1.50
C VAL A 136 0.82 6.34 -0.83
N LEU A 137 0.50 5.19 -0.23
CA LEU A 137 1.34 4.51 0.76
C LEU A 137 1.61 3.06 0.37
N ALA A 138 2.68 2.50 0.92
CA ALA A 138 2.91 1.06 0.95
C ALA A 138 2.02 0.38 1.99
N HIS A 139 1.79 -0.93 1.85
CA HIS A 139 1.28 -1.73 2.96
C HIS A 139 2.24 -1.73 4.15
N SER A 140 3.55 -1.70 3.90
CA SER A 140 4.57 -1.57 4.94
C SER A 140 4.50 -0.26 5.72
N ASP A 141 3.95 0.82 5.13
CA ASP A 141 3.80 2.09 5.83
C ASP A 141 2.68 2.05 6.87
N VAL A 142 1.57 1.41 6.51
CA VAL A 142 0.40 1.30 7.39
C VAL A 142 0.47 0.10 8.32
N ALA A 143 1.39 -0.85 8.11
CA ALA A 143 1.56 -2.03 8.95
C ALA A 143 3.04 -2.41 9.15
N PRO A 144 3.87 -1.49 9.67
CA PRO A 144 5.30 -1.72 9.88
C PRO A 144 5.55 -2.94 10.78
N GLY A 145 6.60 -3.70 10.49
CA GLY A 145 6.95 -4.95 11.16
C GLY A 145 6.08 -6.16 10.81
N ARG A 146 4.84 -5.97 10.34
CA ARG A 146 3.95 -7.06 9.87
C ARG A 146 4.01 -7.27 8.37
N LYS A 147 4.15 -6.18 7.60
CA LYS A 147 4.10 -6.15 6.14
C LYS A 147 5.32 -5.44 5.59
N ILE A 148 5.81 -5.93 4.45
CA ILE A 148 7.02 -5.44 3.78
C ILE A 148 6.74 -5.08 2.31
N ASP A 149 5.54 -5.34 1.81
CA ASP A 149 5.07 -5.03 0.47
C ASP A 149 4.75 -3.54 0.30
N PRO A 150 4.96 -2.96 -0.91
CA PRO A 150 5.39 -3.61 -2.16
C PRO A 150 6.91 -3.84 -2.28
N GLY A 151 7.67 -3.56 -1.21
CA GLY A 151 9.09 -3.88 -1.08
C GLY A 151 10.05 -2.88 -1.72
N GLU A 152 11.34 -3.10 -1.49
CA GLU A 152 12.42 -2.18 -1.86
C GLU A 152 12.67 -2.06 -3.37
N LYS A 153 12.16 -3.00 -4.18
CA LYS A 153 12.25 -2.95 -5.66
C LYS A 153 11.08 -2.21 -6.29
N PHE A 154 10.07 -1.79 -5.51
CA PHE A 154 8.97 -0.98 -6.03
C PHE A 154 9.46 0.44 -6.34
N PRO A 155 9.27 0.96 -7.57
CA PRO A 155 9.92 2.18 -8.01
C PRO A 155 9.16 3.44 -7.58
N TRP A 156 9.13 3.74 -6.28
CA TRP A 156 8.50 4.94 -5.70
C TRP A 156 8.89 6.25 -6.40
N LYS A 157 10.17 6.36 -6.79
CA LYS A 157 10.67 7.51 -7.54
C LYS A 157 9.96 7.72 -8.88
N ALA A 158 9.66 6.66 -9.61
CA ALA A 158 8.94 6.76 -10.88
C ALA A 158 7.50 7.27 -10.70
N LEU A 159 6.83 6.86 -9.61
CA LEU A 159 5.51 7.40 -9.26
C LEU A 159 5.61 8.90 -8.93
N PHE A 160 6.57 9.27 -8.08
CA PHE A 160 6.77 10.65 -7.67
C PHE A 160 7.10 11.58 -8.85
N GLU A 161 8.01 11.17 -9.73
CA GLU A 161 8.35 11.92 -10.95
C GLU A 161 7.14 12.05 -11.90
N ALA A 162 6.24 11.08 -11.88
CA ALA A 162 4.98 11.15 -12.60
C ALA A 162 3.90 12.01 -11.91
N GLY A 163 4.16 12.55 -10.72
CA GLY A 163 3.23 13.36 -9.93
C GLY A 163 2.28 12.56 -9.04
N VAL A 164 2.63 11.31 -8.72
CA VAL A 164 1.87 10.42 -7.83
C VAL A 164 2.65 10.19 -6.54
N GLY A 165 2.00 10.40 -5.41
CA GLY A 165 2.59 10.15 -4.10
C GLY A 165 3.58 11.22 -3.66
N HIS A 166 4.21 10.98 -2.52
CA HIS A 166 5.22 11.85 -1.93
C HIS A 166 6.52 11.08 -1.77
N LEU A 167 7.64 11.71 -2.10
CA LEU A 167 8.98 11.17 -1.89
C LEU A 167 9.81 12.23 -1.15
N VAL A 168 10.47 11.80 -0.08
CA VAL A 168 11.44 12.62 0.64
C VAL A 168 12.84 12.24 0.17
N GLU A 169 13.63 13.22 -0.24
CA GLU A 169 15.04 12.97 -0.60
C GLU A 169 15.83 12.51 0.62
N ALA A 170 16.71 11.52 0.42
CA ALA A 170 17.55 11.01 1.48
C ALA A 170 18.44 12.13 2.04
N ALA A 171 18.36 12.37 3.35
CA ALA A 171 19.25 13.30 4.01
C ALA A 171 20.71 12.83 3.91
N PRO A 172 21.69 13.75 3.81
CA PRO A 172 23.09 13.38 3.75
C PRO A 172 23.52 12.66 5.02
N LEU A 173 24.32 11.61 4.88
CA LEU A 173 24.90 10.88 6.02
C LEU A 173 25.78 11.83 6.85
N ARG A 174 25.46 11.97 8.14
CA ARG A 174 26.25 12.74 9.10
C ARG A 174 27.11 11.79 9.93
N ARG A 175 28.35 12.19 10.23
CA ARG A 175 29.18 11.47 11.21
C ARG A 175 28.68 11.79 12.61
N GLY A 176 28.51 10.78 13.47
CA GLY A 176 28.04 10.98 14.84
C GLY A 176 27.63 9.67 15.51
N ALA A 177 27.08 9.79 16.72
CA ALA A 177 26.41 8.68 17.40
C ALA A 177 25.24 8.19 16.54
N VAL A 178 25.04 6.88 16.51
CA VAL A 178 23.94 6.22 15.81
C VAL A 178 23.08 5.55 16.88
N LEU A 179 21.77 5.72 16.77
CA LEU A 179 20.83 5.01 17.64
C LEU A 179 20.95 3.50 17.41
N LYS A 180 20.95 2.74 18.50
CA LYS A 180 21.05 1.27 18.47
C LYS A 180 20.02 0.65 19.39
N ALA A 181 19.72 -0.62 19.14
CA ALA A 181 18.87 -1.43 20.00
C ALA A 181 19.30 -1.33 21.48
N GLY A 182 18.33 -1.01 22.33
CA GLY A 182 18.53 -0.82 23.77
C GLY A 182 18.89 0.59 24.21
N ASP A 183 19.07 1.55 23.29
CA ASP A 183 19.18 2.95 23.66
C ASP A 183 17.86 3.46 24.27
N ALA A 184 17.96 4.26 25.33
CA ALA A 184 16.81 4.87 26.00
C ALA A 184 17.12 6.35 26.29
N ASN A 185 16.78 7.25 25.36
CA ASN A 185 17.18 8.66 25.42
C ASN A 185 16.27 9.59 24.59
N ALA A 186 16.47 10.89 24.74
CA ALA A 186 15.68 11.92 24.05
C ALA A 186 15.84 11.94 22.52
N GLU A 187 16.93 11.38 21.99
CA GLU A 187 17.13 11.27 20.53
C GLU A 187 16.22 10.19 19.93
N VAL A 188 16.01 9.09 20.66
CA VAL A 188 15.01 8.07 20.30
C VAL A 188 13.60 8.65 20.37
N GLU A 189 13.28 9.39 21.43
CA GLU A 189 11.97 10.06 21.58
C GLU A 189 11.71 11.04 20.42
N ALA A 190 12.74 11.79 20.01
CA ALA A 190 12.66 12.70 18.88
C ALA A 190 12.43 11.93 17.56
N LEU A 191 13.11 10.81 17.32
CA LEU A 191 12.89 9.97 16.14
C LEU A 191 11.45 9.44 16.10
N GLN A 192 10.98 8.86 17.20
CA GLN A 192 9.61 8.34 17.32
C GLN A 192 8.58 9.47 17.10
N SER A 193 8.82 10.65 17.66
CA SER A 193 7.96 11.83 17.46
C SER A 193 7.91 12.26 16.00
N MET A 194 9.04 12.24 15.29
CA MET A 194 9.10 12.59 13.86
C MET A 194 8.37 11.55 12.98
N LEU A 195 8.51 10.26 13.29
CA LEU A 195 7.76 9.19 12.62
C LEU A 195 6.25 9.32 12.87
N ALA A 196 5.84 9.58 14.11
CA ALA A 196 4.45 9.80 14.48
C ALA A 196 3.87 11.05 13.79
N LEU A 197 4.63 12.14 13.73
CA LEU A 197 4.24 13.37 13.03
C LEU A 197 4.07 13.14 11.52
N TYR A 198 4.91 12.28 10.92
CA TYR A 198 4.79 11.92 9.52
C TYR A 198 3.56 11.04 9.23
N GLY A 199 3.13 10.23 10.20
CA GLY A 199 1.88 9.46 10.14
C GLY A 199 1.96 8.03 10.68
N TYR A 200 3.16 7.53 11.00
CA TYR A 200 3.35 6.16 11.49
C TYR A 200 2.72 5.97 12.88
N GLY A 201 2.12 4.80 13.10
CA GLY A 201 1.55 4.40 14.39
C GLY A 201 2.62 3.92 15.39
N VAL A 202 3.61 4.76 15.68
CA VAL A 202 4.70 4.45 16.63
C VAL A 202 4.37 5.01 18.02
N GLU A 203 4.71 4.25 19.06
CA GLU A 203 4.64 4.72 20.45
C GLU A 203 5.88 5.57 20.77
N ILE A 204 5.69 6.72 21.43
CA ILE A 204 6.77 7.61 21.84
C ILE A 204 7.19 7.19 23.26
N SER A 205 8.07 6.20 23.35
CA SER A 205 8.54 5.61 24.61
C SER A 205 9.94 6.11 25.01
N GLY A 206 10.69 6.68 24.07
CA GLY A 206 12.11 7.00 24.24
C GLY A 206 13.03 5.78 24.23
N ASN A 207 12.51 4.56 24.03
CA ASN A 207 13.28 3.31 23.99
C ASN A 207 13.41 2.79 22.55
N PHE A 208 14.64 2.52 22.11
CA PHE A 208 14.92 1.98 20.78
C PHE A 208 14.76 0.47 20.83
N ASP A 209 13.52 0.03 20.67
CA ASP A 209 13.09 -1.37 20.68
C ASP A 209 12.77 -1.89 19.28
N ARG A 210 12.31 -3.14 19.19
CA ARG A 210 11.89 -3.77 17.93
C ARG A 210 10.72 -3.08 17.23
N HIS A 211 9.97 -2.22 17.91
CA HIS A 211 8.88 -1.47 17.29
C HIS A 211 9.39 -0.18 16.63
N THR A 212 10.59 0.26 17.01
CA THR A 212 11.25 1.46 16.48
C THR A 212 12.36 1.13 15.46
N GLU A 213 12.99 -0.05 15.58
CA GLU A 213 14.02 -0.58 14.65
C GLU A 213 13.50 -0.79 13.22
#